data_AF-A0A182SRW4-F1
#
_entry.id   AF-A0A182SRW4-F1
#
_cell.length_a   1.000
_cell.length_b   1.000
_cell.length_c   1.000
_cell.angle_alpha   90.00
_cell.angle_beta   90.00
_cell.angle_gamma   90.00
#
_symmetry.space_group_name_H-M   'P 1'
#
loop_
_entity.id
_entity.type
_entity.pdbx_description
1 polymer ?
#
loop_
_entity_poly.entity_id
_entity_poly.type
_entity_poly.pdbx_seq_one_letter_code
_entity_poly.pdbx_strand_id
1 'polypeptide(L)'
;MVQLEVNKKLLPMKAHYFLFNAGTAPVVPFMPTLVRQLGFSTVIVGTIYTVLPIVGMLVKPLFGIIADRFQRQKLLFLIFQILTAVPFFMIMFIPAIPQDSTVTFHCHNGAADLKYCPENGTSIDACLVESIITNENNGTMLCDMECRTEPWMWDTVCNDWNVSKYCDKKNIPTDRILRLTGVVPNNH
;
A
#
# COMPACT_ATOMS: atom_id res chain seq x y z
N MET A 1 21.03 12.79 52.68
CA MET A 1 19.76 12.66 51.93
C MET A 1 19.69 13.82 50.94
N VAL A 2 19.73 13.53 49.64
CA VAL A 2 19.56 14.58 48.61
C VAL A 2 18.06 14.90 48.57
N GLN A 3 17.68 16.10 49.00
CA GLN A 3 16.30 16.57 48.86
C GLN A 3 16.05 16.88 47.39
N LEU A 4 15.15 16.12 46.79
CA LEU A 4 14.81 16.23 45.37
C LEU A 4 13.74 17.31 45.21
N GLU A 5 14.17 18.55 44.99
CA GLU A 5 13.25 19.67 44.76
C GLU A 5 12.72 19.64 43.31
N VAL A 6 11.44 19.33 43.15
CA VAL A 6 10.79 19.27 41.85
C VAL A 6 10.36 20.67 41.40
N ASN A 7 10.99 21.19 40.33
CA ASN A 7 10.59 22.46 39.73
C ASN A 7 9.26 22.34 38.97
N LYS A 8 8.16 22.73 39.64
CA LYS A 8 6.80 22.67 39.10
C LYS A 8 6.60 23.54 37.84
N LYS A 9 7.42 24.58 37.60
CA LYS A 9 7.31 25.43 36.41
C LYS A 9 7.71 24.71 35.11
N LEU A 10 8.63 23.76 35.20
CA LEU A 10 9.14 22.99 34.04
C LEU A 10 8.39 21.68 33.82
N LEU A 11 7.56 21.28 34.78
CA LEU A 11 6.82 20.03 34.77
C LEU A 11 5.91 19.87 33.53
N PRO A 12 5.18 20.91 33.06
CA PRO A 12 4.38 20.81 31.85
C PRO A 12 5.23 20.55 30.59
N MET A 13 6.39 21.21 30.48
CA MET A 13 7.30 21.02 29.34
C MET A 13 7.90 19.61 29.35
N LYS A 14 8.28 19.10 30.52
CA LYS A 14 8.77 17.72 30.68
C LYS A 14 7.69 16.69 30.34
N ALA A 15 6.45 16.90 30.82
CA ALA A 15 5.33 16.04 30.50
C ALA A 15 5.03 16.02 28.99
N HIS A 16 5.03 17.18 28.34
CA HIS A 16 4.90 17.28 26.90
C HIS A 16 6.00 16.50 26.17
N TYR A 17 7.27 16.70 26.54
CA TYR A 17 8.40 16.01 25.90
C TYR A 17 8.31 14.49 26.10
N PHE A 18 7.92 14.04 27.29
CA PHE A 18 7.69 12.63 27.59
C PHE A 18 6.57 12.05 26.71
N LEU A 19 5.40 12.68 26.67
CA LEU A 19 4.25 12.20 25.89
C LEU A 19 4.54 12.21 24.39
N PHE A 20 5.22 13.24 23.89
CA PHE A 20 5.61 13.34 22.49
C PHE A 20 6.55 12.20 22.07
N ASN A 21 7.61 11.94 22.85
CA ASN A 21 8.53 10.83 22.56
C ASN A 21 7.84 9.47 22.75
N ALA A 22 7.02 9.30 23.79
CA ALA A 22 6.27 8.07 24.02
C ALA A 22 5.31 7.74 22.87
N GLY A 23 4.64 8.74 22.30
CA GLY A 23 3.73 8.56 21.17
C GLY A 23 4.46 8.35 19.84
N THR A 24 5.57 9.05 19.60
CA THR A 24 6.30 8.95 18.32
C THR A 24 7.21 7.73 18.24
N ALA A 25 7.73 7.23 19.36
CA ALA A 25 8.63 6.07 19.40
C ALA A 25 8.09 4.83 18.66
N PRO A 26 6.82 4.40 18.83
CA PRO A 26 6.26 3.29 18.06
C PRO A 26 5.76 3.69 16.66
N VAL A 27 5.48 4.96 16.39
CA VAL A 27 4.86 5.36 15.12
C VAL A 27 5.92 5.59 14.04
N VAL A 28 6.94 6.38 14.34
CA VAL A 28 7.96 6.82 13.38
C VAL A 28 8.70 5.66 12.69
N PRO A 29 9.16 4.59 13.37
CA PRO A 29 9.89 3.52 12.70
C PRO A 29 9.00 2.62 11.83
N PHE A 30 7.69 2.54 12.10
CA PHE A 30 6.75 1.71 11.35
C PHE A 30 6.02 2.46 10.23
N MET A 31 6.07 3.80 10.23
CA MET A 31 5.44 4.62 9.19
C MET A 31 5.88 4.28 7.75
N PRO A 32 7.16 4.01 7.43
CA PRO A 32 7.54 3.60 6.07
C PRO A 32 6.80 2.35 5.60
N THR A 33 6.63 1.37 6.51
CA THR A 33 5.93 0.12 6.24
C THR A 33 4.44 0.36 6.03
N LEU A 34 3.82 1.18 6.90
CA LEU A 34 2.41 1.54 6.77
C LEU A 34 2.12 2.22 5.42
N VAL A 35 2.97 3.16 5.01
CA VAL A 35 2.82 3.86 3.73
C VAL A 35 3.00 2.91 2.54
N ARG A 36 3.91 1.93 2.63
CA ARG A 36 4.03 0.88 1.59
C ARG A 36 2.78 0.01 1.53
N GLN A 37 2.18 -0.34 2.67
CA GLN A 37 0.93 -1.11 2.72
C GLN A 37 -0.26 -0.35 2.12
N LEU A 38 -0.22 0.99 2.11
CA LEU A 38 -1.18 1.84 1.41
C LEU A 38 -0.95 1.90 -0.12
N GLY A 39 0.01 1.15 -0.65
CA GLY A 39 0.24 1.00 -2.09
C GLY A 39 1.29 1.94 -2.68
N PHE A 40 2.00 2.74 -1.86
CA PHE A 40 3.07 3.61 -2.34
C PHE A 40 4.33 2.84 -2.73
N SER A 41 4.97 3.25 -3.82
CA SER A 41 6.24 2.67 -4.29
C SER A 41 7.37 2.86 -3.28
N THR A 42 8.29 1.89 -3.24
CA THR A 42 9.49 1.90 -2.39
C THR A 42 10.40 3.09 -2.67
N VAL A 43 10.47 3.54 -3.93
CA VAL A 43 11.27 4.70 -4.35
C VAL A 43 10.69 5.97 -3.73
N ILE A 44 9.37 6.18 -3.81
CA ILE A 44 8.71 7.37 -3.26
C ILE A 44 8.92 7.45 -1.76
N VAL A 45 8.69 6.34 -1.05
CA VAL A 45 8.91 6.26 0.40
C VAL A 45 10.38 6.55 0.71
N GLY A 46 11.33 5.95 0.00
CA GLY A 46 12.76 6.21 0.18
C GLY A 46 13.14 7.68 -0.02
N THR A 47 12.62 8.32 -1.07
CA THR A 47 12.87 9.75 -1.35
C THR A 47 12.31 10.65 -0.24
N ILE A 48 11.08 10.40 0.22
CA ILE A 48 10.48 11.18 1.30
C ILE A 48 11.38 11.10 2.56
N TYR A 49 11.75 9.89 2.98
CA TYR A 49 12.53 9.67 4.20
C TYR A 49 14.00 10.12 4.11
N THR A 50 14.52 10.38 2.91
CA THR A 50 15.85 10.99 2.74
C THR A 50 15.79 12.52 2.71
N VAL A 51 14.77 13.11 2.07
CA VAL A 51 14.62 14.57 1.99
C VAL A 51 14.22 15.17 3.34
N LEU A 52 13.32 14.52 4.10
CA LEU A 52 12.86 14.97 5.42
C LEU A 52 13.98 15.34 6.40
N PRO A 53 14.98 14.46 6.67
CA PRO A 53 16.06 14.78 7.59
C PRO A 53 16.97 15.91 7.06
N ILE A 54 17.20 16.00 5.74
CA ILE A 54 18.00 17.07 5.14
C ILE A 54 17.32 18.43 5.36
N VAL A 55 16.02 18.52 5.03
CA VAL A 55 15.24 19.73 5.27
C VAL A 55 15.20 20.05 6.77
N GLY A 56 14.96 19.04 7.62
CA GLY A 56 14.96 19.20 9.07
C GLY A 56 16.29 19.72 9.63
N MET A 57 17.42 19.31 9.05
CA MET A 57 18.75 19.77 9.44
C MET A 57 18.94 21.27 9.16
N LEU A 58 18.39 21.78 8.05
CA LEU A 58 18.49 23.20 7.69
C LEU A 58 17.45 24.07 8.41
N VAL A 59 16.21 23.58 8.55
CA VAL A 59 15.09 24.30 9.15
C VAL A 59 15.33 24.55 10.65
N LYS A 60 15.83 23.56 11.39
CA LYS A 60 16.08 23.67 12.84
C LYS A 60 16.95 24.88 13.25
N PRO A 61 18.18 25.06 12.71
CA PRO A 61 19.01 26.21 13.06
C PRO A 61 18.39 27.54 12.59
N LEU A 62 17.78 27.57 11.40
CA LEU A 62 17.12 28.78 10.89
C LEU A 62 16.02 29.27 11.84
N PHE A 63 15.10 28.40 12.23
CA PHE A 63 14.03 28.77 13.14
C PHE A 63 14.49 28.93 14.59
N GLY A 64 15.59 28.28 14.99
CA GLY A 64 16.26 28.56 16.26
C GLY A 64 16.74 30.00 16.35
N ILE A 65 17.47 30.47 15.32
CA ILE A 65 17.95 31.86 15.24
C ILE A 65 16.78 32.85 15.24
N ILE A 66 15.71 32.54 14.50
CA ILE A 66 14.50 33.37 14.49
C ILE A 66 13.88 33.42 15.90
N ALA A 67 13.74 32.29 16.57
CA ALA A 67 13.16 32.23 17.91
C ALA A 67 13.94 33.05 18.93
N ASP A 68 15.27 33.01 18.85
CA ASP A 68 16.16 33.76 19.74
C ASP A 68 16.18 35.25 19.40
N ARG A 69 16.15 35.61 18.12
CA ARG A 69 16.13 37.03 17.69
C ARG A 69 14.85 37.74 18.10
N PHE A 70 13.69 37.09 17.96
CA PHE A 70 12.40 37.70 18.27
C PHE A 70 11.97 37.52 19.72
N GLN A 71 12.64 36.67 20.51
CA GLN A 71 12.30 36.37 21.91
C GLN A 71 10.82 35.92 22.08
N ARG A 72 10.29 35.22 21.05
CA ARG A 72 8.91 34.70 21.01
C ARG A 72 8.90 33.16 20.98
N GLN A 73 9.78 32.52 21.75
CA GLN A 73 9.98 31.07 21.73
C GLN A 73 8.67 30.31 22.04
N LYS A 74 7.86 30.81 22.99
CA LYS A 74 6.56 30.19 23.34
C LYS A 74 5.57 30.21 22.19
N LEU A 75 5.49 31.30 21.44
CA LEU A 75 4.56 31.41 20.31
C LEU A 75 4.99 30.46 19.18
N LEU A 76 6.28 30.47 18.83
CA LEU A 76 6.83 29.59 17.79
C LEU A 76 6.67 28.12 18.16
N PHE A 77 6.91 27.77 19.43
CA PHE A 77 6.69 26.42 19.94
C PHE A 77 5.23 25.96 19.75
N LEU A 78 4.25 26.81 20.10
CA LEU A 78 2.83 26.48 19.90
C LEU A 78 2.47 26.35 18.42
N ILE A 79 3.01 27.21 17.55
CA ILE A 79 2.80 27.12 16.10
C ILE A 79 3.34 25.79 15.57
N PHE A 80 4.57 25.40 15.93
CA PHE A 80 5.16 24.13 15.50
C PHE A 80 4.40 22.92 16.05
N GLN A 81 3.84 23.02 17.25
CA GLN A 81 3.01 21.96 17.81
C GLN A 81 1.72 21.75 16.98
N ILE A 82 1.09 22.83 16.53
CA ILE A 82 -0.09 22.74 15.66
C ILE A 82 0.31 22.21 14.28
N LEU A 83 1.42 22.72 13.73
CA LEU A 83 1.95 22.31 12.42
C LEU A 83 2.35 20.83 12.39
N THR A 84 2.69 20.23 13.54
CA THR A 84 2.94 18.79 13.65
C THR A 84 1.66 18.01 13.95
N ALA A 85 0.81 18.47 14.86
CA ALA A 85 -0.42 17.76 15.21
C ALA A 85 -1.40 17.59 14.03
N VAL A 86 -1.58 18.62 13.21
CA VAL A 86 -2.55 18.60 12.10
C VAL A 86 -2.18 17.56 11.03
N PRO A 87 -0.95 17.51 10.47
CA PRO A 87 -0.57 16.48 9.52
C PRO A 87 -0.62 15.07 10.12
N PHE A 88 -0.17 14.88 11.36
CA PHE A 88 -0.25 13.57 12.02
C PHE A 88 -1.68 13.07 12.15
N PHE A 89 -2.64 13.97 12.39
CA PHE A 89 -4.06 13.63 12.38
C PHE A 89 -4.57 13.34 10.95
N MET A 90 -4.17 14.14 9.96
CA MET A 90 -4.55 13.94 8.56
C MET A 90 -4.04 12.61 7.98
N ILE A 91 -2.91 12.07 8.46
CA ILE A 91 -2.40 10.76 8.03
C ILE A 91 -3.44 9.64 8.23
N MET A 92 -4.31 9.74 9.23
CA MET A 92 -5.37 8.76 9.48
C MET A 92 -6.41 8.68 8.34
N PHE A 93 -6.50 9.71 7.52
CA PHE A 93 -7.46 9.81 6.40
C PHE A 93 -6.82 9.54 5.04
N ILE A 94 -5.57 9.07 5.00
CA ILE A 94 -4.92 8.73 3.73
C ILE A 94 -5.59 7.46 3.18
N PRO A 95 -6.25 7.53 2.00
CA PRO A 95 -6.82 6.34 1.38
C PRO A 95 -5.71 5.41 0.87
N ALA A 96 -5.97 4.11 0.89
CA ALA A 96 -5.12 3.16 0.19
C ALA A 96 -5.24 3.38 -1.31
N ILE A 97 -4.11 3.33 -2.01
CA ILE A 97 -4.07 3.31 -3.48
C ILE A 97 -4.51 1.89 -3.88
N PRO A 98 -5.62 1.73 -4.62
CA PRO A 98 -6.04 0.43 -5.09
C PRO A 98 -4.92 -0.14 -5.97
N GLN A 99 -4.29 -1.22 -5.51
CA GLN A 99 -3.40 -2.04 -6.32
C GLN A 99 -4.17 -3.11 -7.11
N ASP A 100 -5.50 -3.10 -7.00
CA ASP A 100 -6.38 -4.02 -7.71
C ASP A 100 -6.18 -3.85 -9.20
N SER A 101 -5.40 -4.79 -9.71
CA SER A 101 -5.10 -4.95 -11.10
C SER A 101 -6.34 -5.57 -11.73
N THR A 102 -7.17 -4.77 -12.39
CA THR A 102 -8.34 -5.29 -13.11
C THR A 102 -7.86 -6.16 -14.26
N VAL A 103 -7.86 -7.47 -14.03
CA VAL A 103 -7.62 -8.47 -15.06
C VAL A 103 -8.96 -8.79 -15.69
N THR A 104 -9.13 -8.34 -16.93
CA THR A 104 -10.28 -8.69 -17.76
C THR A 104 -10.00 -10.01 -18.45
N PHE A 105 -10.87 -10.98 -18.22
CA PHE A 105 -10.79 -12.28 -18.86
C PHE A 105 -11.66 -12.29 -20.12
N HIS A 106 -11.02 -12.38 -21.28
CA HIS A 106 -11.68 -12.45 -22.57
C HIS A 106 -11.83 -13.90 -23.00
N CYS A 107 -13.06 -14.28 -23.35
CA CYS A 107 -13.40 -15.62 -23.78
C CYS A 107 -14.26 -15.50 -25.03
N HIS A 108 -13.72 -15.88 -26.19
CA HIS A 108 -14.49 -15.90 -27.42
C HIS A 108 -14.01 -17.01 -28.35
N ASN A 109 -14.95 -17.82 -28.83
CA ASN A 109 -14.71 -18.79 -29.91
C ASN A 109 -13.59 -19.80 -29.60
N GLY A 110 -13.58 -20.34 -28.38
CA GLY A 110 -12.59 -21.31 -27.92
C GLY A 110 -11.24 -20.74 -27.46
N ALA A 111 -10.98 -19.43 -27.67
CA ALA A 111 -9.81 -18.76 -27.12
C ALA A 111 -10.15 -18.10 -25.77
N ALA A 112 -9.22 -18.20 -24.82
CA ALA A 112 -9.30 -17.59 -23.51
C ALA A 112 -8.00 -16.79 -23.26
N ASP A 113 -8.12 -15.48 -23.10
CA ASP A 113 -6.99 -14.60 -22.85
C ASP A 113 -7.23 -13.72 -21.60
N LEU A 114 -6.19 -13.59 -20.78
CA LEU A 114 -6.18 -12.70 -19.63
C LEU A 114 -5.57 -11.38 -20.07
N LYS A 115 -6.40 -10.34 -20.20
CA LYS A 115 -5.91 -8.98 -20.43
C LYS A 115 -5.82 -8.26 -19.10
N TYR A 116 -4.63 -7.81 -18.76
CA TYR A 116 -4.42 -6.85 -17.70
C TYR A 116 -4.54 -5.44 -18.28
N CYS A 117 -5.52 -4.67 -17.79
CA CYS A 117 -5.67 -3.26 -18.13
C CYS A 117 -5.52 -2.43 -16.86
N PRO A 118 -4.37 -1.78 -16.62
CA PRO A 118 -4.24 -0.83 -15.52
C PRO A 118 -5.15 0.37 -15.78
N GLU A 119 -5.94 0.80 -14.80
CA GLU A 119 -6.87 1.95 -14.93
C GLU A 119 -6.18 3.26 -15.39
N ASN A 120 -4.85 3.36 -15.27
CA ASN A 120 -4.08 4.55 -15.63
C ASN A 120 -2.84 4.28 -16.51
N GLY A 121 -2.81 3.18 -17.26
CA GLY A 121 -1.66 2.89 -18.14
C GLY A 121 -0.34 2.60 -17.40
N THR A 122 -0.39 2.34 -16.09
CA THR A 122 0.79 1.96 -15.30
C THR A 122 1.29 0.59 -15.72
N SER A 123 2.51 0.53 -16.24
CA SER A 123 3.16 -0.72 -16.62
C SER A 123 3.29 -1.65 -15.42
N ILE A 124 2.99 -2.94 -15.62
CA ILE A 124 3.41 -3.99 -14.68
C ILE A 124 4.92 -3.84 -14.46
N ASP A 125 5.37 -3.94 -13.20
CA ASP A 125 6.81 -3.94 -12.89
C ASP A 125 7.50 -4.97 -13.78
N ALA A 126 8.51 -4.54 -14.53
CA ALA A 126 9.23 -5.40 -15.47
C ALA A 126 9.80 -6.63 -14.75
N CYS A 127 10.16 -6.49 -13.47
CA CYS A 127 10.63 -7.60 -12.64
C CYS A 127 9.53 -8.64 -12.35
N LEU A 128 8.27 -8.20 -12.18
CA LEU A 128 7.15 -9.13 -12.00
C LEU A 128 6.87 -9.90 -13.29
N VAL A 129 6.85 -9.21 -14.44
CA VAL A 129 6.68 -9.83 -15.76
C VAL A 129 7.82 -10.82 -16.02
N GLU A 130 9.05 -10.43 -15.73
CA GLU A 130 10.22 -11.29 -15.83
C GLU A 130 10.09 -12.50 -14.92
N SER A 131 9.65 -12.35 -13.66
CA SER A 131 9.44 -13.49 -12.75
C SER A 131 8.37 -14.48 -13.22
N ILE A 132 7.36 -14.02 -13.96
CA ILE A 132 6.31 -14.85 -14.54
C ILE A 132 6.85 -15.58 -15.79
N ILE A 133 7.62 -14.91 -16.64
CA ILE A 133 8.13 -15.44 -17.91
C ILE A 133 9.37 -16.32 -17.73
N THR A 134 10.26 -15.98 -16.80
CA THR A 134 11.59 -16.61 -16.64
C THR A 134 11.65 -17.61 -15.48
N ASN A 135 10.54 -18.25 -15.13
CA ASN A 135 10.57 -19.39 -14.21
C ASN A 135 11.54 -20.46 -14.77
N GLU A 136 12.71 -20.60 -14.14
CA GLU A 136 13.95 -21.25 -14.64
C GLU A 136 13.85 -22.74 -15.02
N ASN A 137 12.68 -23.38 -14.90
CA ASN A 137 12.58 -24.84 -14.91
C ASN A 137 11.69 -25.45 -16.01
N ASN A 138 11.43 -24.76 -17.14
CA ASN A 138 10.38 -25.22 -18.09
C ASN A 138 9.06 -25.55 -17.36
N GLY A 139 8.80 -24.83 -16.27
CA GLY A 139 7.71 -25.12 -15.36
C GLY A 139 6.39 -24.72 -16.02
N THR A 140 5.41 -25.62 -15.98
CA THR A 140 4.03 -25.23 -16.25
C THR A 140 3.52 -24.45 -15.04
N MET A 141 3.01 -23.23 -15.26
CA MET A 141 2.35 -22.50 -14.19
C MET A 141 0.91 -22.98 -14.08
N LEU A 142 0.50 -23.34 -12.87
CA LEU A 142 -0.90 -23.61 -12.55
C LEU A 142 -1.55 -22.31 -12.12
N CYS A 143 -2.59 -21.91 -12.84
CA CYS A 143 -3.38 -20.73 -12.53
C CYS A 143 -4.75 -21.19 -12.04
N ASP A 144 -4.97 -21.08 -10.73
CA ASP A 144 -6.30 -21.21 -10.16
C ASP A 144 -7.07 -19.91 -10.36
N MET A 145 -8.20 -20.01 -11.06
CA MET A 145 -9.06 -18.88 -11.39
C MET A 145 -10.42 -19.06 -10.71
N GLU A 146 -10.88 -18.01 -10.04
CA GLU A 146 -12.23 -17.91 -9.49
C GLU A 146 -12.95 -16.72 -10.13
N CYS A 147 -13.94 -17.01 -10.99
CA CYS A 147 -14.66 -15.99 -11.75
C CYS A 147 -16.13 -15.95 -11.37
N ARG A 148 -16.67 -14.77 -11.12
CA ARG A 148 -18.13 -14.57 -11.05
C ARG A 148 -18.71 -14.66 -12.45
N THR A 149 -19.72 -15.51 -12.64
CA THR A 149 -20.25 -15.81 -13.97
C THR A 149 -21.67 -15.32 -14.18
N GLU A 150 -21.93 -14.88 -15.41
CA GLU A 150 -23.27 -14.64 -15.92
C GLU A 150 -23.84 -15.91 -16.56
N PRO A 151 -25.18 -16.04 -16.71
CA PRO A 151 -25.80 -17.27 -17.20
C PRO A 151 -25.29 -17.74 -18.57
N TRP A 152 -24.97 -16.81 -19.48
CA TRP A 152 -24.49 -17.11 -20.83
C TRP A 152 -23.06 -17.66 -20.85
N MET A 153 -22.24 -17.36 -19.83
CA MET A 153 -20.84 -17.79 -19.79
C MET A 153 -20.70 -19.30 -19.59
N TRP A 154 -21.69 -19.96 -18.99
CA TRP A 154 -21.69 -21.41 -18.79
C TRP A 154 -21.79 -22.18 -20.11
N ASP A 155 -22.48 -21.61 -21.10
CA ASP A 155 -22.58 -22.20 -22.44
C ASP A 155 -21.22 -22.17 -23.16
N THR A 156 -20.43 -21.11 -22.98
CA THR A 156 -19.05 -21.02 -23.47
C THR A 156 -18.15 -22.04 -22.77
N VAL A 157 -18.24 -22.18 -21.45
CA VAL A 157 -17.45 -23.18 -20.69
C VAL A 157 -17.75 -24.61 -21.14
N CYS A 158 -19.02 -24.91 -21.40
CA CYS A 158 -19.45 -26.23 -21.87
C CYS A 158 -19.04 -26.49 -23.32
N ASN A 159 -19.40 -25.60 -24.25
CA ASN A 159 -19.31 -25.86 -25.68
C ASN A 159 -17.95 -25.47 -26.27
N ASP A 160 -17.39 -24.33 -25.86
CA ASP A 160 -16.15 -23.81 -26.43
C ASP A 160 -14.91 -24.33 -25.70
N TRP A 161 -15.00 -24.55 -24.37
CA TRP A 161 -13.90 -25.11 -23.57
C TRP A 161 -14.02 -26.60 -23.26
N ASN A 162 -15.11 -27.21 -23.72
CA ASN A 162 -15.34 -28.65 -23.61
C ASN A 162 -15.31 -29.17 -22.15
N VAL A 163 -15.72 -28.33 -21.17
CA VAL A 163 -15.78 -28.72 -19.76
C VAL A 163 -17.15 -29.33 -19.47
N SER A 164 -17.30 -30.61 -19.83
CA SER A 164 -18.57 -31.36 -19.77
C SER A 164 -19.26 -31.34 -18.41
N LYS A 165 -18.51 -31.19 -17.32
CA LYS A 165 -19.03 -31.06 -15.95
C LYS A 165 -20.09 -29.96 -15.83
N TYR A 166 -19.88 -28.82 -16.50
CA TYR A 166 -20.75 -27.65 -16.38
C TYR A 166 -21.83 -27.57 -17.48
N CYS A 167 -21.92 -28.56 -18.37
CA CYS A 167 -22.98 -28.67 -19.36
C CYS A 167 -24.34 -29.03 -18.73
N ASP A 168 -24.33 -29.73 -17.59
CA ASP A 168 -25.54 -29.96 -16.81
C ASP A 168 -25.76 -28.83 -15.81
N LYS A 169 -26.92 -28.16 -15.92
CA LYS A 169 -27.33 -27.08 -15.01
C LYS A 169 -27.34 -27.48 -13.55
N LYS A 170 -27.48 -28.78 -13.23
CA LYS A 170 -27.42 -29.30 -11.85
C LYS A 170 -26.03 -29.22 -11.23
N ASN A 171 -24.99 -29.22 -12.05
CA ASN A 171 -23.60 -29.16 -11.62
C ASN A 171 -23.08 -27.71 -11.50
N ILE A 172 -23.90 -26.72 -11.87
CA ILE A 172 -23.56 -25.30 -11.74
C ILE A 172 -23.60 -24.93 -10.25
N PRO A 173 -22.52 -24.37 -9.69
CA PRO A 173 -22.46 -23.94 -8.30
C PRO A 173 -23.53 -22.89 -7.99
N THR A 174 -24.16 -23.01 -6.82
CA THR A 174 -25.21 -22.08 -6.37
C THR A 174 -24.70 -20.66 -6.11
N ASP A 175 -23.40 -20.52 -5.81
CA ASP A 175 -22.71 -19.23 -5.64
C ASP A 175 -22.37 -18.54 -6.97
N ARG A 176 -22.60 -19.22 -8.12
CA ARG A 176 -22.28 -18.74 -9.49
C ARG A 176 -20.81 -18.39 -9.69
N ILE A 177 -19.92 -19.04 -8.93
CA ILE A 177 -18.47 -18.88 -9.06
C ILE A 177 -17.93 -20.06 -9.87
N LEU A 178 -17.32 -19.76 -11.01
CA LEU A 178 -16.57 -20.73 -11.80
C LEU A 178 -15.17 -20.85 -11.23
N ARG A 179 -14.79 -22.07 -10.87
CA ARG A 179 -13.43 -22.40 -10.42
C ARG A 179 -12.77 -23.29 -11.47
N LEU A 180 -11.67 -22.81 -12.03
CA LEU A 180 -10.90 -23.53 -13.05
C LEU A 180 -9.42 -23.41 -12.77
N THR A 181 -8.70 -24.50 -12.96
CA THR A 181 -7.24 -24.51 -12.93
C THR A 181 -6.75 -24.60 -14.38
N GLY A 182 -6.15 -23.52 -14.87
CA GLY A 182 -5.50 -23.46 -16.17
C GLY A 182 -4.03 -23.87 -16.05
N VAL A 183 -3.52 -24.58 -17.05
CA VAL A 183 -2.08 -24.84 -17.20
C VAL A 183 -1.55 -23.87 -18.23
N VAL A 184 -0.63 -23.00 -17.84
CA VAL A 184 0.06 -22.08 -18.75
C VAL A 184 1.42 -22.70 -19.10
N PRO A 185 1.60 -23.26 -20.30
CA PRO A 185 2.89 -23.76 -20.74
C PRO A 185 3.85 -22.59 -20.95
N ASN A 186 5.01 -22.64 -20.30
CA ASN A 186 6.10 -21.69 -20.57
C ASN A 186 6.85 -22.17 -21.83
N ASN A 187 6.36 -21.78 -23.00
CA ASN A 187 7.06 -22.06 -24.25
C ASN A 187 8.07 -20.95 -24.49
N HIS A 188 9.36 -21.28 -24.37
CA HIS A 188 10.46 -20.48 -24.93
C HIS A 188 10.35 -20.41 -26.45
#